data_AF-A0A818PJE3-F1
#
_entry.id   AF-A0A818PJE3-F1
#
_cell.length_a   1.000
_cell.length_b   1.000
_cell.length_c   1.000
_cell.angle_alpha   90.00
_cell.angle_beta   90.00
_cell.angle_gamma   90.00
#
_symmetry.space_group_name_H-M   'P 1'
#
loop_
_entity.id
_entity.type
_entity.pdbx_description
1 polymer ?
#
loop_
_entity_poly.entity_id
_entity_poly.type
_entity_poly.pdbx_seq_one_letter_code
_entity_poly.pdbx_strand_id
1 'polypeptide(L)'
;MLNQLLHKLPVAFNKVRSDSIGSVLDQSERLIQKDRFSYWTKVIVTVLPTIIFGVFTVIFTIEQNEFFRKTREQDRFVADAQNQRLMFDNYINVISYRLLSSEFHRNNSEHLLTIRAKTLTALRHLGAHYKSEIIFFLYENRLIRADVSKAERLDLDGADLTSVRFVRSSSHRCILSNLYLPGVVALDIVFNGCRLMNSVFNGGIFNRSRFISCSLGQTQFIDTYLDNATFLDSDLDGVNFQGAFLTKTKLINAFVQNLTLVNTDMLGSNVNDDDIIVPSTRKPNNILNTRFPNGSFSDIDSKQLVTDGGAEIEVYCGTSFQSKHSIYFSVHPRMAFRVGLT
;
A
#
# COMPACT_ATOMS: atom_id res chain seq x y z
N MET A 1 106.31 -6.20 -67.98
CA MET A 1 104.93 -6.40 -68.46
C MET A 1 104.18 -7.24 -67.45
N LEU A 2 102.97 -6.95 -66.97
CA LEU A 2 102.15 -5.75 -67.12
C LEU A 2 100.81 -6.04 -66.43
N ASN A 3 100.05 -4.97 -66.28
CA ASN A 3 98.68 -4.88 -66.75
C ASN A 3 98.03 -6.21 -67.18
N GLN A 4 97.07 -6.62 -66.34
CA GLN A 4 95.65 -6.44 -66.66
C GLN A 4 95.38 -6.05 -68.12
N LEU A 5 94.67 -6.91 -68.83
CA LEU A 5 94.17 -6.63 -70.17
C LEU A 5 92.66 -6.44 -70.12
N LEU A 6 92.26 -5.25 -70.56
CA LEU A 6 91.29 -5.04 -71.64
C LEU A 6 90.89 -6.33 -72.40
N HIS A 7 89.59 -6.59 -72.58
CA HIS A 7 88.82 -6.26 -73.80
C HIS A 7 87.44 -6.97 -73.88
N LYS A 8 86.41 -6.18 -74.27
CA LYS A 8 85.20 -6.44 -75.10
C LYS A 8 84.56 -7.86 -75.11
N LEU A 9 83.34 -8.08 -74.56
CA LEU A 9 81.96 -7.81 -75.08
C LEU A 9 81.52 -8.74 -76.24
N PRO A 10 80.26 -9.27 -76.34
CA PRO A 10 78.98 -8.60 -76.00
C PRO A 10 77.84 -9.45 -75.33
N VAL A 11 76.86 -8.74 -74.72
CA VAL A 11 75.36 -8.84 -74.79
C VAL A 11 74.72 -10.26 -74.81
N ALA A 12 73.76 -10.68 -73.97
CA ALA A 12 72.60 -10.00 -73.40
C ALA A 12 72.12 -10.66 -72.09
N PHE A 13 72.02 -9.84 -71.04
CA PHE A 13 71.27 -10.05 -69.82
C PHE A 13 69.79 -9.70 -70.05
N ASN A 14 68.84 -10.60 -69.72
CA ASN A 14 67.51 -10.30 -69.13
C ASN A 14 66.46 -11.40 -69.37
N LYS A 15 66.72 -12.62 -68.88
CA LYS A 15 65.63 -13.57 -68.58
C LYS A 15 65.82 -14.36 -67.28
N VAL A 16 66.98 -14.27 -66.64
CA VAL A 16 67.33 -15.08 -65.46
C VAL A 16 67.19 -14.30 -64.14
N ARG A 17 67.02 -12.97 -64.20
CA ARG A 17 66.98 -12.11 -63.00
C ARG A 17 65.56 -11.83 -62.46
N SER A 18 64.52 -12.09 -63.26
CA SER A 18 63.11 -11.99 -62.84
C SER A 18 62.70 -13.19 -61.99
N ASP A 19 63.01 -14.40 -62.47
CA ASP A 19 62.47 -15.62 -61.87
C ASP A 19 63.22 -16.05 -60.59
N SER A 20 64.50 -15.67 -60.46
CA SER A 20 65.30 -15.94 -59.25
C SER A 20 65.03 -14.95 -58.11
N ILE A 21 64.80 -13.66 -58.40
CA ILE A 21 64.47 -12.67 -57.36
C ILE A 21 63.01 -12.84 -56.93
N GLY A 22 62.08 -13.12 -57.85
CA GLY A 22 60.68 -13.40 -57.54
C GLY A 22 60.50 -14.69 -56.72
N SER A 23 61.24 -15.75 -57.02
CA SER A 23 61.18 -16.99 -56.23
C SER A 23 61.80 -16.86 -54.84
N VAL A 24 62.91 -16.12 -54.68
CA VAL A 24 63.52 -15.88 -53.35
C VAL A 24 62.67 -14.94 -52.50
N LEU A 25 62.07 -13.89 -53.10
CA LEU A 25 61.13 -13.01 -52.41
C LEU A 25 59.86 -13.76 -51.98
N ASP A 26 59.24 -14.54 -52.88
CA ASP A 26 58.08 -15.40 -52.58
C ASP A 26 58.42 -16.45 -51.51
N GLN A 27 59.62 -17.04 -51.54
CA GLN A 27 60.06 -18.00 -50.52
C GLN A 27 60.33 -17.32 -49.17
N SER A 28 60.86 -16.09 -49.15
CA SER A 28 61.07 -15.30 -47.93
C SER A 28 59.76 -14.80 -47.33
N GLU A 29 58.80 -14.37 -48.15
CA GLU A 29 57.46 -13.98 -47.72
C GLU A 29 56.71 -15.18 -47.15
N ARG A 30 56.80 -16.36 -47.78
CA ARG A 30 56.23 -17.61 -47.26
C ARG A 30 56.86 -18.04 -45.93
N LEU A 31 58.16 -17.87 -45.74
CA LEU A 31 58.84 -18.17 -44.48
C LEU A 31 58.42 -17.21 -43.36
N ILE A 32 58.37 -15.90 -43.64
CA ILE A 32 57.88 -14.88 -42.69
C ILE A 32 56.41 -15.11 -42.35
N GLN A 33 55.59 -15.49 -43.33
CA GLN A 33 54.17 -15.80 -43.13
C GLN A 33 53.98 -17.07 -42.29
N LYS A 34 54.81 -18.10 -42.50
CA LYS A 34 54.82 -19.34 -41.71
C LYS A 34 55.28 -19.11 -40.26
N ASP A 35 56.30 -18.28 -40.05
CA ASP A 35 56.79 -17.92 -38.71
C ASP A 35 55.78 -17.04 -37.97
N ARG A 36 55.14 -16.08 -38.66
CA ARG A 36 54.01 -15.32 -38.09
C ARG A 36 52.88 -16.26 -37.69
N PHE A 37 52.50 -17.21 -38.54
CA PHE A 37 51.45 -18.17 -38.24
C PHE A 37 51.80 -19.08 -37.06
N SER A 38 53.05 -19.56 -36.96
CA SER A 38 53.55 -20.33 -35.82
C SER A 38 53.57 -19.51 -34.52
N TYR A 39 53.92 -18.23 -34.62
CA TYR A 39 53.93 -17.33 -33.47
C TYR A 39 52.52 -17.05 -32.96
N TRP A 40 51.60 -16.65 -33.84
CA TRP A 40 50.21 -16.38 -33.48
C TRP A 40 49.48 -17.63 -32.98
N THR A 41 49.76 -18.81 -33.53
CA THR A 41 49.19 -20.07 -33.00
C THR A 41 49.68 -20.36 -31.58
N LYS A 42 50.97 -20.16 -31.27
CA LYS A 42 51.49 -20.29 -29.89
C LYS A 42 50.88 -19.28 -28.93
N VAL A 43 50.69 -18.03 -29.36
CA VAL A 43 50.02 -16.99 -28.55
C VAL A 43 48.56 -17.34 -28.30
N ILE A 44 47.83 -17.80 -29.32
CA ILE A 44 46.43 -18.21 -29.18
C ILE A 44 46.31 -19.42 -28.23
N VAL A 45 47.15 -20.44 -28.39
CA VAL A 45 47.10 -21.66 -27.55
C VAL A 45 47.40 -21.35 -26.08
N THR A 46 48.18 -20.31 -25.79
CA THR A 46 48.53 -19.94 -24.41
C THR A 46 47.54 -18.96 -23.79
N VAL A 47 47.10 -17.94 -24.53
CA VAL A 47 46.25 -16.87 -24.00
C VAL A 47 44.78 -17.25 -23.98
N LEU A 48 44.29 -17.94 -25.02
CA LEU A 48 42.86 -18.27 -25.17
C LEU A 48 42.31 -19.11 -23.99
N PRO A 49 43.00 -20.16 -23.48
CA PRO A 49 42.51 -20.92 -22.34
C PRO A 49 42.38 -20.08 -21.06
N THR A 50 43.30 -19.13 -20.83
CA THR A 50 43.24 -18.26 -19.65
C THR A 50 42.07 -17.29 -19.71
N ILE A 51 41.77 -16.73 -20.88
CA ILE A 51 40.61 -15.87 -21.10
C ILE A 51 39.32 -16.68 -20.93
N ILE A 52 39.25 -17.88 -21.53
CA ILE A 52 38.08 -18.78 -21.38
C ILE A 52 37.87 -19.14 -19.92
N PHE A 53 38.93 -19.49 -19.18
CA PHE A 53 38.84 -19.81 -17.77
C PHE A 53 38.36 -18.62 -16.94
N GLY A 54 38.88 -17.41 -17.21
CA GLY A 54 38.45 -16.18 -16.56
C GLY A 54 36.98 -15.83 -16.83
N VAL A 55 36.55 -15.91 -18.10
CA VAL A 55 35.16 -15.69 -18.48
C VAL A 55 34.25 -16.73 -17.83
N PHE A 56 34.65 -18.00 -17.84
CA PHE A 56 33.91 -19.08 -17.17
C PHE A 56 33.79 -18.83 -15.67
N THR A 57 34.87 -18.43 -14.98
CA THR A 57 34.82 -18.15 -13.54
C THR A 57 33.87 -16.99 -13.24
N VAL A 58 33.89 -15.93 -14.05
CA VAL A 58 32.96 -14.80 -13.89
C VAL A 58 31.52 -15.23 -14.10
N ILE A 59 31.22 -15.95 -15.19
CA ILE A 59 29.85 -16.44 -15.49
C ILE A 59 29.37 -17.39 -14.38
N PHE A 60 30.19 -18.37 -14.00
CA PHE A 60 29.88 -19.32 -12.94
C PHE A 60 29.65 -18.63 -11.59
N THR A 61 30.44 -17.61 -11.27
CA THR A 61 30.28 -16.82 -10.03
C THR A 61 28.97 -16.02 -10.05
N ILE A 62 28.60 -15.45 -11.19
CA ILE A 62 27.32 -14.72 -11.34
C ILE A 62 26.14 -15.69 -11.15
N GLU A 63 26.15 -16.84 -11.80
CA GLU A 63 25.09 -17.86 -11.67
C GLU A 63 24.96 -18.36 -10.22
N GLN A 64 26.09 -18.65 -9.55
CA GLN A 64 26.08 -19.04 -8.15
C GLN A 64 25.49 -17.93 -7.26
N ASN A 65 25.89 -16.67 -7.47
CA ASN A 65 25.37 -15.55 -6.70
C ASN A 65 23.86 -15.37 -6.89
N GLU A 66 23.33 -15.54 -8.10
CA GLU A 66 21.89 -15.50 -8.34
C GLU A 66 21.15 -16.63 -7.62
N PHE A 67 21.68 -17.84 -7.66
CA PHE A 67 21.11 -18.99 -6.94
C PHE A 67 21.07 -18.72 -5.43
N PHE A 68 22.20 -18.32 -4.83
CA PHE A 68 22.26 -18.01 -3.40
C PHE A 68 21.36 -16.84 -3.00
N ARG A 69 21.21 -15.82 -3.86
CA ARG A 69 20.28 -14.71 -3.61
C ARG A 69 18.84 -15.21 -3.55
N LYS A 70 18.42 -16.02 -4.54
CA LYS A 70 17.07 -16.62 -4.56
C LYS A 70 16.83 -17.51 -3.33
N THR A 71 17.79 -18.32 -2.93
CA THR A 71 17.68 -19.16 -1.73
C THR A 71 17.57 -18.32 -0.46
N ARG A 72 18.41 -17.29 -0.27
CA ARG A 72 18.34 -16.42 0.92
C ARG A 72 17.03 -15.65 1.01
N GLU A 73 16.49 -15.21 -0.12
CA GLU A 73 15.19 -14.54 -0.18
C GLU A 73 14.08 -15.51 0.23
N GLN A 74 14.11 -16.75 -0.28
CA GLN A 74 13.18 -17.80 0.11
C GLN A 74 13.28 -18.14 1.60
N ASP A 75 14.49 -18.33 2.13
CA ASP A 75 14.72 -18.67 3.54
C ASP A 75 14.24 -17.55 4.46
N ARG A 76 14.49 -16.28 4.10
CA ARG A 76 13.97 -15.12 4.84
C ARG A 76 12.45 -15.07 4.82
N PHE A 77 11.84 -15.32 3.66
CA PHE A 77 10.38 -15.36 3.53
C PHE A 77 9.77 -16.47 4.40
N VAL A 78 10.36 -17.67 4.38
CA VAL A 78 9.92 -18.80 5.21
C VAL A 78 10.10 -18.49 6.69
N ALA A 79 11.24 -17.92 7.09
CA ALA A 79 11.52 -17.56 8.48
C ALA A 79 10.56 -16.47 9.00
N ASP A 80 10.26 -15.46 8.20
CA ASP A 80 9.29 -14.42 8.57
C ASP A 80 7.88 -15.02 8.70
N ALA A 81 7.45 -15.83 7.74
CA ALA A 81 6.16 -16.53 7.82
C ALA A 81 6.04 -17.42 9.07
N GLN A 82 7.11 -18.14 9.44
CA GLN A 82 7.16 -18.94 10.66
C GLN A 82 7.10 -18.06 11.92
N ASN A 83 7.85 -16.95 11.95
CA ASN A 83 7.84 -16.03 13.09
C ASN A 83 6.45 -15.42 13.31
N GLN A 84 5.80 -14.98 12.23
CA GLN A 84 4.43 -14.47 12.24
C GLN A 84 3.44 -15.50 12.79
N ARG A 85 3.54 -16.75 12.35
CA ARG A 85 2.71 -17.85 12.85
C ARG A 85 2.92 -18.12 14.34
N LEU A 86 4.18 -18.19 14.79
CA LEU A 86 4.49 -18.41 16.21
C LEU A 86 3.96 -17.28 17.11
N MET A 87 4.09 -16.02 16.68
CA MET A 87 3.53 -14.88 17.41
C MET A 87 2.01 -14.97 17.52
N PHE A 88 1.33 -15.33 16.42
CA PHE A 88 -0.11 -15.53 16.40
C PHE A 88 -0.55 -16.68 17.30
N ASP A 89 0.06 -17.86 17.17
CA ASP A 89 -0.27 -19.04 17.97
C ASP A 89 -0.05 -18.77 19.47
N ASN A 90 1.05 -18.10 19.83
CA ASN A 90 1.30 -17.67 21.20
C ASN A 90 0.22 -16.70 21.71
N TYR A 91 -0.18 -15.71 20.90
CA TYR A 91 -1.25 -14.80 21.27
C TYR A 91 -2.56 -15.55 21.52
N ILE A 92 -2.99 -16.41 20.59
CA ILE A 92 -4.23 -17.19 20.72
C ILE A 92 -4.19 -18.06 21.96
N ASN A 93 -3.08 -18.74 22.24
CA ASN A 93 -2.95 -19.59 23.42
C ASN A 93 -3.06 -18.79 24.72
N VAL A 94 -2.36 -17.65 24.81
CA VAL A 94 -2.36 -16.79 26.01
C VAL A 94 -3.77 -16.22 26.27
N ILE A 95 -4.44 -15.71 25.24
CA ILE A 95 -5.77 -15.14 25.43
C ILE A 95 -6.81 -16.24 25.67
N SER A 96 -6.75 -17.37 24.96
CA SER A 96 -7.66 -18.49 25.18
C SER A 96 -7.55 -19.04 26.60
N TYR A 97 -6.33 -19.24 27.11
CA TYR A 97 -6.12 -19.68 28.48
C TYR A 97 -6.75 -18.72 29.50
N ARG A 98 -6.58 -17.40 29.30
CA ARG A 98 -7.21 -16.40 30.17
C ARG A 98 -8.73 -16.43 30.09
N LEU A 99 -9.30 -16.49 28.88
CA LEU A 99 -10.75 -16.53 28.70
C LEU A 99 -11.41 -17.78 29.28
N LEU A 100 -10.67 -18.89 29.35
CA LEU A 100 -11.11 -20.15 29.95
C LEU A 100 -10.85 -20.23 31.47
N SER A 101 -10.06 -19.31 32.03
CA SER A 101 -9.75 -19.32 33.46
C SER A 101 -11.00 -19.01 34.29
N SER A 102 -11.18 -19.72 35.41
CA SER A 102 -12.31 -19.49 36.34
C SER A 102 -12.28 -18.11 36.99
N GLU A 103 -11.11 -17.46 37.00
CA GLU A 103 -10.92 -16.12 37.55
C GLU A 103 -11.33 -15.02 36.56
N PHE A 104 -11.49 -15.35 35.27
CA PHE A 104 -11.83 -14.36 34.26
C PHE A 104 -13.28 -13.87 34.41
N HIS A 105 -13.40 -12.69 34.99
CA HIS A 105 -14.63 -11.93 35.02
C HIS A 105 -14.53 -10.80 34.00
N ARG A 106 -15.46 -10.78 33.03
CA ARG A 106 -15.42 -9.83 31.91
C ARG A 106 -15.64 -8.37 32.34
N ASN A 107 -16.36 -8.17 33.43
CA ASN A 107 -16.57 -6.87 34.07
C ASN A 107 -15.37 -6.40 34.90
N ASN A 108 -14.30 -7.20 35.01
CA ASN A 108 -13.05 -6.76 35.63
C ASN A 108 -12.18 -6.01 34.61
N SER A 109 -12.01 -4.71 34.84
CA SER A 109 -11.22 -3.83 33.97
C SER A 109 -9.76 -4.24 33.86
N GLU A 110 -9.15 -4.82 34.90
CA GLU A 110 -7.75 -5.23 34.88
C GLU A 110 -7.49 -6.38 33.88
N HIS A 111 -8.41 -7.34 33.81
CA HIS A 111 -8.34 -8.42 32.84
C HIS A 111 -8.44 -7.90 31.41
N LEU A 112 -9.42 -7.02 31.15
CA LEU A 112 -9.59 -6.41 29.83
C LEU A 112 -8.39 -5.54 29.44
N LEU A 113 -7.78 -4.78 30.37
CA LEU A 113 -6.57 -4.01 30.12
C LEU A 113 -5.39 -4.90 29.73
N THR A 114 -5.23 -6.04 30.41
CA THR A 114 -4.15 -6.98 30.12
C THR A 114 -4.36 -7.69 28.77
N ILE A 115 -5.60 -8.02 28.42
CA ILE A 115 -5.96 -8.54 27.10
C ILE A 115 -5.67 -7.45 26.05
N ARG A 116 -6.14 -6.23 26.25
CA ARG A 116 -5.92 -5.08 25.36
C ARG A 116 -4.45 -4.86 25.05
N ALA A 117 -3.60 -4.79 26.07
CA ALA A 117 -2.17 -4.58 25.89
C ALA A 117 -1.52 -5.68 25.03
N LYS A 118 -1.90 -6.94 25.25
CA LYS A 118 -1.42 -8.07 24.45
C LYS A 118 -1.97 -8.04 23.02
N THR A 119 -3.24 -7.71 22.84
CA THR A 119 -3.89 -7.57 21.53
C THR A 119 -3.24 -6.46 20.71
N LEU A 120 -3.08 -5.26 21.26
CA LEU A 120 -2.47 -4.14 20.53
C LEU A 120 -1.01 -4.44 20.17
N THR A 121 -0.27 -5.12 21.05
CA THR A 121 1.11 -5.54 20.76
C THR A 121 1.14 -6.57 19.63
N ALA A 122 0.25 -7.56 19.64
CA ALA A 122 0.16 -8.55 18.58
C ALA A 122 -0.22 -7.91 17.24
N LEU A 123 -1.26 -7.07 17.21
CA LEU A 123 -1.73 -6.39 15.99
C LEU A 123 -0.68 -5.47 15.37
N ARG A 124 0.26 -4.91 16.14
CA ARG A 124 1.34 -4.08 15.61
C ARG A 124 2.40 -4.88 14.82
N HIS A 125 2.66 -6.11 15.22
CA HIS A 125 3.75 -6.94 14.65
C HIS A 125 3.24 -7.97 13.65
N LEU A 126 1.95 -8.28 13.69
CA LEU A 126 1.35 -9.31 12.86
C LEU A 126 0.98 -8.80 11.47
N GLY A 127 1.13 -9.66 10.46
CA GLY A 127 0.63 -9.41 9.11
C GLY A 127 -0.89 -9.37 9.03
N ALA A 128 -1.41 -8.72 7.98
CA ALA A 128 -2.84 -8.46 7.77
C ALA A 128 -3.75 -9.70 7.92
N HIS A 129 -3.28 -10.87 7.49
CA HIS A 129 -4.01 -12.13 7.64
C HIS A 129 -4.23 -12.50 9.12
N TYR A 130 -3.19 -12.47 9.94
CA TYR A 130 -3.31 -12.80 11.36
C TYR A 130 -4.07 -11.73 12.14
N LYS A 131 -3.98 -10.46 11.73
CA LYS A 131 -4.80 -9.38 12.28
C LYS A 131 -6.30 -9.67 12.09
N SER A 132 -6.74 -10.11 10.91
CA SER A 132 -8.16 -10.50 10.70
C SER A 132 -8.56 -11.67 11.59
N GLU A 133 -7.72 -12.70 11.74
CA GLU A 133 -8.01 -13.85 12.60
C GLU A 133 -8.16 -13.44 14.07
N ILE A 134 -7.31 -12.52 14.56
CA ILE A 134 -7.44 -11.96 15.90
C ILE A 134 -8.77 -11.22 16.06
N ILE A 135 -9.16 -10.41 15.09
CA ILE A 135 -10.45 -9.68 15.14
C ILE A 135 -11.62 -10.67 15.13
N PHE A 136 -11.60 -11.71 14.30
CA PHE A 136 -12.62 -12.76 14.34
C PHE A 136 -12.68 -13.46 15.69
N PHE A 137 -11.54 -13.89 16.22
CA PHE A 137 -11.45 -14.54 17.53
C PHE A 137 -12.03 -13.66 18.65
N LEU A 138 -11.67 -12.37 18.69
CA LEU A 138 -12.18 -11.44 19.70
C LEU A 138 -13.68 -11.17 19.53
N TYR A 139 -14.17 -11.10 18.28
CA TYR A 139 -15.57 -10.89 17.97
C TYR A 139 -16.43 -12.11 18.35
N GLU A 140 -15.98 -13.32 18.06
CA GLU A 140 -16.66 -14.58 18.42
C GLU A 140 -16.74 -14.77 19.93
N ASN A 141 -15.69 -14.37 20.65
CA ASN A 141 -15.68 -14.31 22.11
C ASN A 141 -16.48 -13.12 22.67
N ARG A 142 -17.19 -12.36 21.83
CA ARG A 142 -18.02 -11.21 22.20
C ARG A 142 -17.27 -10.13 22.98
N LEU A 143 -15.96 -9.97 22.74
CA LEU A 143 -15.14 -8.96 23.42
C LEU A 143 -15.23 -7.61 22.72
N ILE A 144 -15.42 -7.60 21.40
CA ILE A 144 -15.47 -6.39 20.56
C ILE A 144 -16.83 -6.21 19.88
N ARG A 145 -17.91 -6.51 20.61
CA ARG A 145 -19.28 -6.28 20.11
C ARG A 145 -19.94 -5.09 20.79
N ALA A 146 -20.69 -4.31 20.01
CA ALA A 146 -21.39 -3.11 20.44
C ALA A 146 -22.65 -3.42 21.28
N ASP A 147 -23.21 -4.63 21.16
CA ASP A 147 -24.37 -5.09 21.92
C ASP A 147 -24.03 -5.59 23.35
N VAL A 148 -22.75 -5.63 23.70
CA VAL A 148 -22.26 -5.93 25.06
C VAL A 148 -22.11 -4.63 25.86
N SER A 149 -22.31 -4.71 27.19
CA SER A 149 -22.19 -3.56 28.08
C SER A 149 -20.80 -2.91 27.99
N LYS A 150 -20.70 -1.58 28.19
CA LYS A 150 -19.43 -0.86 28.09
C LYS A 150 -18.36 -1.40 29.05
N ALA A 151 -18.75 -1.84 30.24
CA ALA A 151 -17.84 -2.37 31.26
C ALA A 151 -17.22 -3.73 30.89
N GLU A 152 -17.86 -4.46 29.97
CA GLU A 152 -17.46 -5.81 29.55
C GLU A 152 -16.81 -5.83 28.16
N ARG A 153 -16.65 -4.65 27.55
CA ARG A 153 -16.20 -4.50 26.17
C ARG A 153 -14.72 -4.18 26.14
N LEU A 154 -14.00 -4.90 25.29
CA LEU A 154 -12.60 -4.63 25.01
C LEU A 154 -12.49 -3.40 24.11
N ASP A 155 -11.82 -2.38 24.61
CA ASP A 155 -11.49 -1.19 23.84
C ASP A 155 -10.21 -1.42 23.02
N LEU A 156 -10.31 -1.25 21.70
CA LEU A 156 -9.20 -1.37 20.76
C LEU A 156 -8.85 -0.04 20.07
N ASP A 157 -9.17 1.09 20.70
CA ASP A 157 -8.73 2.41 20.24
C ASP A 157 -7.21 2.42 19.96
N GLY A 158 -6.84 2.95 18.80
CA GLY A 158 -5.47 2.98 18.27
C GLY A 158 -4.95 1.65 17.70
N ALA A 159 -5.78 0.60 17.59
CA ALA A 159 -5.36 -0.66 16.96
C ALA A 159 -5.07 -0.48 15.46
N ASP A 160 -3.94 -1.02 15.01
CA ASP A 160 -3.56 -1.01 13.60
C ASP A 160 -4.12 -2.23 12.86
N LEU A 161 -5.12 -1.99 12.02
CA LEU A 161 -5.79 -2.91 11.11
C LEU A 161 -5.53 -2.55 9.63
N THR A 162 -4.43 -1.86 9.36
CA THR A 162 -4.02 -1.48 8.00
C THR A 162 -3.91 -2.71 7.08
N SER A 163 -4.47 -2.59 5.88
CA SER A 163 -4.47 -3.61 4.81
C SER A 163 -5.15 -4.94 5.17
N VAL A 164 -5.88 -5.02 6.28
CA VAL A 164 -6.64 -6.21 6.66
C VAL A 164 -7.75 -6.48 5.66
N ARG A 165 -8.01 -7.76 5.36
CA ARG A 165 -9.06 -8.15 4.41
C ARG A 165 -10.04 -9.12 5.06
N PHE A 166 -11.26 -8.66 5.25
CA PHE A 166 -12.41 -9.46 5.64
C PHE A 166 -13.18 -9.84 4.38
N VAL A 167 -13.11 -11.10 3.96
CA VAL A 167 -13.72 -11.57 2.71
C VAL A 167 -14.64 -12.75 3.02
N ARG A 168 -15.87 -12.71 2.51
CA ARG A 168 -16.76 -13.87 2.48
C ARG A 168 -16.07 -15.01 1.73
N SER A 169 -15.76 -16.09 2.43
CA SER A 169 -15.22 -17.32 1.83
C SER A 169 -16.22 -18.47 1.98
N SER A 170 -15.96 -19.58 1.29
CA SER A 170 -16.74 -20.82 1.46
C SER A 170 -16.69 -21.33 2.91
N SER A 171 -15.59 -21.07 3.60
CA SER A 171 -15.35 -21.53 4.97
C SER A 171 -15.86 -20.56 6.04
N HIS A 172 -15.94 -19.25 5.76
CA HIS A 172 -16.34 -18.24 6.74
C HIS A 172 -17.36 -17.26 6.16
N ARG A 173 -18.55 -17.20 6.77
CA ARG A 173 -19.49 -16.10 6.54
C ARG A 173 -18.92 -14.85 7.23
N CYS A 174 -18.71 -13.76 6.49
CA CYS A 174 -18.27 -12.49 7.07
C CYS A 174 -19.44 -11.79 7.81
N ILE A 175 -19.89 -12.34 8.94
CA ILE A 175 -20.98 -11.79 9.75
C ILE A 175 -20.39 -11.11 10.98
N LEU A 176 -20.26 -9.79 10.88
CA LEU A 176 -19.65 -8.90 11.87
C LEU A 176 -20.66 -7.83 12.35
N SER A 177 -21.94 -8.20 12.48
CA SER A 177 -22.98 -7.30 13.00
C SER A 177 -22.67 -6.88 14.44
N ASN A 178 -22.93 -5.61 14.75
CA ASN A 178 -22.56 -4.98 16.02
C ASN A 178 -21.05 -5.00 16.27
N LEU A 179 -20.18 -4.90 15.26
CA LEU A 179 -18.74 -4.82 15.49
C LEU A 179 -18.38 -3.48 16.16
N TYR A 180 -17.56 -3.49 17.20
CA TYR A 180 -17.15 -2.30 17.92
C TYR A 180 -15.64 -2.09 17.78
N LEU A 181 -15.25 -1.13 16.93
CA LEU A 181 -13.86 -0.77 16.64
C LEU A 181 -13.72 0.76 16.49
N PRO A 182 -14.03 1.56 17.52
CA PRO A 182 -13.76 3.00 17.47
C PRO A 182 -12.25 3.27 17.46
N GLY A 183 -11.85 4.37 16.82
CA GLY A 183 -10.48 4.91 16.87
C GLY A 183 -9.39 4.02 16.27
N VAL A 184 -9.75 2.97 15.55
CA VAL A 184 -8.79 2.09 14.87
C VAL A 184 -8.13 2.76 13.68
N VAL A 185 -6.89 2.37 13.39
CA VAL A 185 -6.19 2.74 12.16
C VAL A 185 -6.37 1.61 11.14
N ALA A 186 -7.24 1.81 10.16
CA ALA A 186 -7.68 0.81 9.19
C ALA A 186 -7.46 1.30 7.74
N LEU A 187 -6.27 1.83 7.47
CA LEU A 187 -5.87 2.26 6.12
C LEU A 187 -5.93 1.08 5.15
N ASP A 188 -6.50 1.28 3.95
CA ASP A 188 -6.58 0.25 2.91
C ASP A 188 -7.30 -1.06 3.34
N ILE A 189 -8.08 -1.02 4.43
CA ILE A 189 -8.86 -2.18 4.90
C ILE A 189 -9.92 -2.56 3.85
N VAL A 190 -10.19 -3.86 3.71
CA VAL A 190 -11.19 -4.37 2.77
C VAL A 190 -12.22 -5.20 3.53
N PHE A 191 -13.48 -4.84 3.39
CA PHE A 191 -14.64 -5.66 3.71
C PHE A 191 -15.31 -6.07 2.41
N ASN A 192 -15.44 -7.38 2.14
CA ASN A 192 -16.09 -7.90 0.94
C ASN A 192 -17.13 -8.95 1.32
N GLY A 193 -18.41 -8.63 1.04
CA GLY A 193 -19.54 -9.50 1.35
C GLY A 193 -19.84 -9.58 2.85
N CYS A 194 -19.50 -8.53 3.61
CA CYS A 194 -19.61 -8.52 5.07
C CYS A 194 -20.93 -7.92 5.56
N ARG A 195 -21.52 -8.52 6.60
CA ARG A 195 -22.63 -7.93 7.34
C ARG A 195 -22.06 -7.15 8.53
N LEU A 196 -22.19 -5.84 8.49
CA LEU A 196 -21.63 -4.87 9.44
C LEU A 196 -22.72 -4.00 10.08
N MET A 197 -23.99 -4.38 9.95
CA MET A 197 -25.12 -3.64 10.53
C MET A 197 -24.91 -3.31 12.01
N ASN A 198 -25.27 -2.09 12.42
CA ASN A 198 -25.13 -1.56 13.78
C ASN A 198 -23.68 -1.54 14.31
N SER A 199 -22.67 -1.61 13.45
CA SER A 199 -21.26 -1.51 13.88
C SER A 199 -20.87 -0.07 14.22
N VAL A 200 -19.79 0.09 14.98
CA VAL A 200 -19.28 1.38 15.45
C VAL A 200 -17.81 1.50 15.07
N PHE A 201 -17.50 2.51 14.24
CA PHE A 201 -16.17 2.84 13.72
C PHE A 201 -15.75 4.29 14.01
N ASN A 202 -16.42 4.92 14.98
CA ASN A 202 -16.26 6.34 15.30
C ASN A 202 -14.80 6.71 15.56
N GLY A 203 -14.35 7.87 15.06
CA GLY A 203 -12.99 8.38 15.24
C GLY A 203 -11.90 7.59 14.52
N GLY A 204 -12.25 6.53 13.79
CA GLY A 204 -11.28 5.68 13.11
C GLY A 204 -10.71 6.31 11.84
N ILE A 205 -9.60 5.75 11.35
CA ILE A 205 -8.92 6.16 10.12
C ILE A 205 -9.09 5.06 9.07
N PHE A 206 -9.97 5.28 8.10
CA PHE A 206 -10.38 4.33 7.06
C PHE A 206 -10.05 4.83 5.64
N ASN A 207 -9.05 5.70 5.49
CA ASN A 207 -8.66 6.23 4.19
C ASN A 207 -8.32 5.09 3.23
N ARG A 208 -8.78 5.20 1.98
CA ARG A 208 -8.63 4.18 0.92
C ARG A 208 -9.24 2.81 1.25
N SER A 209 -10.08 2.72 2.26
CA SER A 209 -10.79 1.47 2.59
C SER A 209 -11.80 1.09 1.51
N ARG A 210 -12.15 -0.19 1.46
CA ARG A 210 -13.14 -0.72 0.50
C ARG A 210 -14.18 -1.56 1.20
N PHE A 211 -15.44 -1.14 1.09
CA PHE A 211 -16.64 -1.87 1.51
C PHE A 211 -17.35 -2.33 0.24
N ILE A 212 -17.24 -3.62 -0.09
CA ILE A 212 -17.74 -4.20 -1.34
C ILE A 212 -18.85 -5.18 -0.99
N SER A 213 -20.04 -5.00 -1.55
CA SER A 213 -21.20 -5.86 -1.31
C SER A 213 -21.50 -6.05 0.19
N CYS A 214 -21.35 -4.98 0.99
CA CYS A 214 -21.52 -5.02 2.43
C CYS A 214 -22.90 -4.51 2.85
N SER A 215 -23.41 -5.02 3.98
CA SER A 215 -24.60 -4.46 4.65
C SER A 215 -24.16 -3.67 5.86
N LEU A 216 -24.22 -2.34 5.77
CA LEU A 216 -23.77 -1.37 6.76
C LEU A 216 -24.94 -0.63 7.42
N GLY A 217 -26.16 -1.18 7.34
CA GLY A 217 -27.33 -0.50 7.88
C GLY A 217 -27.15 -0.09 9.35
N GLN A 218 -27.45 1.17 9.66
CA GLN A 218 -27.31 1.78 11.00
C GLN A 218 -25.88 1.82 11.56
N THR A 219 -24.85 1.58 10.75
CA THR A 219 -23.44 1.69 11.16
C THR A 219 -23.08 3.14 11.50
N GLN A 220 -22.22 3.32 12.51
CA GLN A 220 -21.72 4.62 12.96
C GLN A 220 -20.29 4.85 12.47
N PHE A 221 -20.08 5.92 11.71
CA PHE A 221 -18.80 6.45 11.23
C PHE A 221 -18.61 7.91 11.72
N ILE A 222 -18.97 8.17 12.98
CA ILE A 222 -18.92 9.53 13.54
C ILE A 222 -17.46 9.97 13.68
N ASP A 223 -17.12 11.16 13.20
CA ASP A 223 -15.76 11.73 13.22
C ASP A 223 -14.70 10.81 12.57
N THR A 224 -15.10 9.98 11.60
CA THR A 224 -14.22 9.03 10.91
C THR A 224 -13.57 9.65 9.67
N TYR A 225 -12.31 9.30 9.42
CA TYR A 225 -11.63 9.62 8.15
C TYR A 225 -11.88 8.54 7.11
N LEU A 226 -12.50 8.90 5.99
CA LEU A 226 -12.89 7.98 4.91
C LEU A 226 -12.41 8.51 3.55
N ASP A 227 -11.39 9.37 3.51
CA ASP A 227 -10.92 9.95 2.26
C ASP A 227 -10.50 8.87 1.26
N ASN A 228 -10.98 8.99 0.03
CA ASN A 228 -10.76 8.02 -1.05
C ASN A 228 -11.26 6.60 -0.73
N ALA A 229 -12.13 6.42 0.27
CA ALA A 229 -12.78 5.13 0.51
C ALA A 229 -13.73 4.76 -0.64
N THR A 230 -14.06 3.48 -0.76
CA THR A 230 -15.02 2.98 -1.75
C THR A 230 -16.09 2.14 -1.08
N PHE A 231 -17.35 2.51 -1.25
CA PHE A 231 -18.53 1.72 -0.96
C PHE A 231 -19.13 1.27 -2.29
N LEU A 232 -18.93 0.00 -2.65
CA LEU A 232 -19.39 -0.60 -3.90
C LEU A 232 -20.51 -1.60 -3.60
N ASP A 233 -21.64 -1.48 -4.28
CA ASP A 233 -22.81 -2.37 -4.17
C ASP A 233 -23.22 -2.61 -2.69
N SER A 234 -23.08 -1.59 -1.85
CA SER A 234 -23.24 -1.71 -0.39
C SER A 234 -24.48 -0.98 0.10
N ASP A 235 -25.13 -1.57 1.09
CA ASP A 235 -26.31 -1.00 1.74
C ASP A 235 -25.88 -0.07 2.88
N LEU A 236 -26.18 1.22 2.75
CA LEU A 236 -25.85 2.27 3.72
C LEU A 236 -27.10 2.82 4.44
N ASP A 237 -28.22 2.09 4.46
CA ASP A 237 -29.46 2.56 5.08
C ASP A 237 -29.26 2.98 6.55
N GLY A 238 -29.48 4.25 6.86
CA GLY A 238 -29.37 4.73 8.24
C GLY A 238 -27.94 4.94 8.75
N VAL A 239 -26.94 4.90 7.87
CA VAL A 239 -25.55 5.13 8.27
C VAL A 239 -25.36 6.55 8.79
N ASN A 240 -24.61 6.68 9.88
CA ASN A 240 -24.27 7.96 10.47
C ASN A 240 -22.84 8.37 10.11
N PHE A 241 -22.70 9.43 9.31
CA PHE A 241 -21.44 10.05 8.90
C PHE A 241 -21.23 11.42 9.54
N GLN A 242 -21.84 11.70 10.69
CA GLN A 242 -21.67 12.96 11.39
C GLN A 242 -20.18 13.26 11.63
N GLY A 243 -19.68 14.42 11.22
CA GLY A 243 -18.26 14.80 11.37
C GLY A 243 -17.28 14.04 10.47
N ALA A 244 -17.77 13.14 9.60
CA ALA A 244 -16.90 12.29 8.79
C ALA A 244 -16.29 13.03 7.59
N PHE A 245 -15.11 12.58 7.17
CA PHE A 245 -14.42 13.06 5.98
C PHE A 245 -14.57 12.06 4.83
N LEU A 246 -15.43 12.36 3.87
CA LEU A 246 -15.72 11.55 2.68
C LEU A 246 -15.13 12.17 1.40
N THR A 247 -14.02 12.89 1.51
CA THR A 247 -13.36 13.54 0.37
C THR A 247 -12.95 12.50 -0.67
N LYS A 248 -13.36 12.67 -1.93
CA LYS A 248 -13.09 11.74 -3.03
C LYS A 248 -13.57 10.31 -2.78
N THR A 249 -14.52 10.12 -1.86
CA THR A 249 -15.12 8.81 -1.59
C THR A 249 -15.97 8.35 -2.76
N LYS A 250 -15.95 7.05 -3.04
CA LYS A 250 -16.70 6.43 -4.13
C LYS A 250 -17.90 5.66 -3.58
N LEU A 251 -19.10 6.16 -3.79
CA LEU A 251 -20.39 5.53 -3.49
C LEU A 251 -20.96 4.96 -4.81
N ILE A 252 -20.53 3.76 -5.20
CA ILE A 252 -20.88 3.15 -6.50
C ILE A 252 -21.99 2.12 -6.25
N ASN A 253 -23.17 2.32 -6.85
CA ASN A 253 -24.34 1.48 -6.62
C ASN A 253 -24.66 1.29 -5.12
N ALA A 254 -24.34 2.28 -4.29
CA ALA A 254 -24.57 2.22 -2.86
C ALA A 254 -25.98 2.74 -2.53
N PHE A 255 -26.64 2.11 -1.56
CA PHE A 255 -27.96 2.52 -1.12
C PHE A 255 -27.84 3.66 -0.08
N VAL A 256 -27.98 4.91 -0.53
CA VAL A 256 -27.68 6.13 0.25
C VAL A 256 -28.93 6.77 0.86
N GLN A 257 -29.69 6.01 1.64
CA GLN A 257 -30.92 6.48 2.28
C GLN A 257 -30.80 6.57 3.80
N ASN A 258 -31.62 7.43 4.41
CA ASN A 258 -31.63 7.67 5.86
C ASN A 258 -30.27 8.05 6.44
N LEU A 259 -29.38 8.62 5.64
CA LEU A 259 -28.05 9.01 6.07
C LEU A 259 -28.11 10.19 7.03
N THR A 260 -27.20 10.21 8.00
CA THR A 260 -26.89 11.42 8.78
C THR A 260 -25.60 12.02 8.26
N LEU A 261 -25.70 13.16 7.60
CA LEU A 261 -24.63 13.95 7.01
C LEU A 261 -24.61 15.31 7.68
N VAL A 262 -24.26 15.33 8.98
CA VAL A 262 -24.14 16.55 9.78
C VAL A 262 -22.66 16.85 9.95
N ASN A 263 -22.21 18.06 9.63
CA ASN A 263 -20.80 18.44 9.72
C ASN A 263 -19.88 17.56 8.86
N THR A 264 -20.34 17.12 7.68
CA THR A 264 -19.66 16.11 6.85
C THR A 264 -18.96 16.74 5.64
N ASP A 265 -17.79 16.20 5.26
CA ASP A 265 -17.11 16.58 4.01
C ASP A 265 -17.40 15.58 2.91
N MET A 266 -17.93 15.99 1.76
CA MET A 266 -18.10 15.10 0.61
C MET A 266 -17.37 15.58 -0.64
N LEU A 267 -16.46 16.56 -0.52
CA LEU A 267 -15.82 17.20 -1.67
C LEU A 267 -15.21 16.18 -2.64
N GLY A 268 -15.60 16.24 -3.90
CA GLY A 268 -15.09 15.38 -4.96
C GLY A 268 -15.51 13.91 -4.86
N SER A 269 -16.44 13.55 -3.97
CA SER A 269 -17.09 12.23 -4.01
C SER A 269 -17.90 12.06 -5.31
N ASN A 270 -18.19 10.82 -5.70
CA ASN A 270 -18.78 10.51 -7.02
C ASN A 270 -20.32 10.39 -7.04
N VAL A 271 -21.00 10.83 -5.99
CA VAL A 271 -22.46 10.83 -5.87
C VAL A 271 -23.00 12.19 -6.31
N ASN A 272 -24.19 12.24 -6.92
CA ASN A 272 -24.80 13.52 -7.29
C ASN A 272 -25.49 14.14 -6.08
N ASP A 273 -25.46 15.46 -5.96
CA ASP A 273 -26.12 16.20 -4.88
C ASP A 273 -27.61 15.84 -4.80
N ASP A 274 -28.30 15.74 -5.94
CA ASP A 274 -29.72 15.38 -6.00
C ASP A 274 -30.03 14.00 -5.42
N ASP A 275 -29.14 13.02 -5.62
CA ASP A 275 -29.29 11.66 -5.06
C ASP A 275 -29.18 11.66 -3.53
N ILE A 276 -28.47 12.63 -2.96
CA ILE A 276 -28.31 12.82 -1.52
C ILE A 276 -29.48 13.63 -0.94
N ILE A 277 -29.85 14.75 -1.57
CA ILE A 277 -30.82 15.71 -1.06
C ILE A 277 -32.24 15.16 -1.18
N VAL A 278 -32.57 14.61 -2.35
CA VAL A 278 -33.89 14.08 -2.67
C VAL A 278 -33.74 12.59 -2.97
N PRO A 279 -33.50 11.75 -1.95
CA PRO A 279 -33.43 10.32 -2.16
C PRO A 279 -34.77 9.85 -2.76
N SER A 280 -34.71 8.85 -3.62
CA SER A 280 -35.85 8.31 -4.37
C SER A 280 -36.96 7.67 -3.51
N THR A 281 -36.95 7.86 -2.19
CA THR A 281 -37.85 7.21 -1.21
C THR A 281 -38.41 8.20 -0.18
N ARG A 282 -39.33 7.70 0.66
CA ARG A 282 -40.13 8.50 1.61
C ARG A 282 -39.37 9.00 2.86
N LYS A 283 -38.09 8.71 3.01
CA LYS A 283 -37.32 9.18 4.17
C LYS A 283 -36.06 9.94 3.72
N PRO A 284 -36.03 11.27 3.93
CA PRO A 284 -34.90 12.09 3.49
C PRO A 284 -33.67 11.84 4.35
N ASN A 285 -32.50 12.13 3.78
CA ASN A 285 -31.25 12.19 4.52
C ASN A 285 -31.27 13.42 5.45
N ASN A 286 -30.67 13.30 6.64
CA ASN A 286 -30.47 14.44 7.54
C ASN A 286 -29.16 15.13 7.15
N ILE A 287 -29.24 16.34 6.59
CA ILE A 287 -28.09 17.06 6.03
C ILE A 287 -28.03 18.45 6.65
N LEU A 288 -26.95 18.75 7.38
CA LEU A 288 -26.68 20.07 7.95
C LEU A 288 -25.18 20.32 7.96
N ASN A 289 -24.76 21.57 7.72
CA ASN A 289 -23.34 21.96 7.74
C ASN A 289 -22.44 21.05 6.88
N THR A 290 -22.94 20.54 5.76
CA THR A 290 -22.24 19.54 4.93
C THR A 290 -21.78 20.16 3.63
N ARG A 291 -20.53 19.84 3.24
CA ARG A 291 -19.99 20.18 1.94
C ARG A 291 -20.32 19.10 0.94
N PHE A 292 -21.04 19.46 -0.13
CA PHE A 292 -21.42 18.57 -1.20
C PHE A 292 -20.26 18.19 -2.13
N PRO A 293 -20.40 17.12 -2.93
CA PRO A 293 -19.46 16.71 -3.97
C PRO A 293 -18.89 17.83 -4.84
N ASN A 294 -19.72 18.76 -5.30
CA ASN A 294 -19.32 19.89 -6.16
C ASN A 294 -18.67 21.06 -5.38
N GLY A 295 -18.58 20.97 -4.06
CA GLY A 295 -18.06 22.02 -3.18
C GLY A 295 -19.09 23.04 -2.71
N SER A 296 -20.36 22.92 -3.11
CA SER A 296 -21.47 23.67 -2.53
C SER A 296 -21.79 23.17 -1.12
N PHE A 297 -22.70 23.87 -0.43
CA PHE A 297 -23.02 23.60 0.97
C PHE A 297 -24.52 23.40 1.18
N SER A 298 -24.86 22.52 2.12
CA SER A 298 -26.22 22.40 2.65
C SER A 298 -26.58 23.61 3.52
N ASP A 299 -27.80 23.59 4.07
CA ASP A 299 -28.20 24.52 5.12
C ASP A 299 -27.21 24.52 6.29
N ILE A 300 -26.96 25.72 6.83
CA ILE A 300 -25.98 25.97 7.89
C ILE A 300 -26.73 26.18 9.21
N ASP A 301 -26.52 25.28 10.18
CA ASP A 301 -26.90 25.49 11.58
C ASP A 301 -25.71 26.04 12.38
N SER A 302 -25.76 27.36 12.58
CA SER A 302 -24.73 28.11 13.30
C SER A 302 -24.54 27.71 14.78
N LYS A 303 -25.53 27.04 15.39
CA LYS A 303 -25.44 26.60 16.79
C LYS A 303 -24.49 25.42 16.98
N GLN A 304 -24.20 24.70 15.90
CA GLN A 304 -23.36 23.50 15.90
C GLN A 304 -21.94 23.78 15.38
N LEU A 305 -21.60 25.04 15.12
CA LEU A 305 -20.27 25.43 14.66
C LEU A 305 -19.24 25.26 15.78
N VAL A 306 -18.10 24.65 15.44
CA VAL A 306 -16.97 24.51 16.34
C VAL A 306 -16.14 25.78 16.26
N THR A 307 -16.05 26.52 17.37
CA THR A 307 -15.14 27.68 17.46
C THR A 307 -13.74 27.17 17.77
N ASP A 308 -12.93 26.99 16.73
CA ASP A 308 -11.52 26.59 16.88
C ASP A 308 -10.66 27.87 16.95
N GLY A 309 -10.39 28.34 18.16
CA GLY A 309 -9.82 29.66 18.47
C GLY A 309 -8.46 29.94 17.84
N GLY A 310 -8.44 30.27 16.55
CA GLY A 310 -7.25 30.57 15.76
C GLY A 310 -7.24 29.98 14.34
N ALA A 311 -8.20 29.14 13.95
CA ALA A 311 -8.27 28.59 12.57
C ALA A 311 -8.48 29.68 11.50
N GLU A 312 -8.95 30.87 11.90
CA GLU A 312 -9.05 32.07 11.06
C GLU A 312 -7.69 32.68 10.66
N ILE A 313 -6.58 32.28 11.28
CA ILE A 313 -5.27 32.92 11.13
C ILE A 313 -4.38 32.23 10.07
N GLU A 314 -4.56 30.94 9.79
CA GLU A 314 -3.65 30.14 8.94
C GLU A 314 -3.88 30.24 7.42
N VAL A 315 -4.93 30.92 6.96
CA VAL A 315 -5.18 31.10 5.50
C VAL A 315 -4.48 32.36 4.99
N TYR A 316 -3.20 32.22 4.64
CA TYR A 316 -2.42 33.25 3.93
C TYR A 316 -3.06 33.58 2.57
N CYS A 317 -3.54 34.81 2.44
CA CYS A 317 -4.22 35.33 1.26
C CYS A 317 -3.22 35.65 0.13
N GLY A 318 -3.26 34.90 -0.98
CA GLY A 318 -2.63 35.28 -2.24
C GLY A 318 -3.43 36.38 -2.94
N THR A 319 -2.94 37.62 -2.83
CA THR A 319 -3.20 38.82 -3.64
C THR A 319 -4.65 39.25 -3.94
N SER A 320 -4.95 40.45 -3.41
CA SER A 320 -5.97 41.44 -3.82
C SER A 320 -7.44 41.06 -3.72
N PHE A 321 -8.04 41.25 -2.53
CA PHE A 321 -9.17 42.16 -2.32
C PHE A 321 -9.40 42.32 -0.80
N GLN A 322 -9.14 43.52 -0.27
CA GLN A 322 -9.50 43.86 1.10
C GLN A 322 -11.00 44.14 1.19
N SER A 323 -11.75 43.28 1.88
CA SER A 323 -12.93 43.71 2.62
C SER A 323 -12.83 43.17 4.04
N LYS A 324 -12.99 44.07 5.01
CA LYS A 324 -12.61 43.92 6.42
C LYS A 324 -13.57 43.08 7.28
N HIS A 325 -14.41 42.25 6.68
CA HIS A 325 -15.41 41.43 7.40
C HIS A 325 -15.58 40.07 6.72
N SER A 326 -14.58 39.20 6.82
CA SER A 326 -14.72 37.78 6.50
C SER A 326 -14.66 37.03 7.83
N ILE A 327 -15.80 36.54 8.33
CA ILE A 327 -15.79 35.66 9.50
C ILE A 327 -15.55 34.25 8.99
N TYR A 328 -14.48 33.64 9.48
CA TYR A 328 -14.18 32.26 9.16
C TYR A 328 -14.81 31.37 10.23
N PHE A 329 -15.65 30.42 9.84
CA PHE A 329 -16.32 29.51 10.77
C PHE A 329 -15.84 28.11 10.54
N SER A 330 -15.51 27.38 11.60
CA SER A 330 -15.04 26.01 11.51
C SER A 330 -16.17 25.03 11.83
N VAL A 331 -16.39 24.03 10.98
CA VAL A 331 -17.40 22.97 11.27
C VAL A 331 -16.74 21.78 12.01
N HIS A 332 -15.41 21.71 11.99
CA HIS A 332 -14.54 20.75 12.70
C HIS A 332 -13.09 21.29 12.64
N PRO A 333 -12.15 21.01 13.57
CA PRO A 333 -10.76 21.56 13.60
C PRO A 333 -9.88 21.48 12.33
N ARG A 334 -10.38 20.93 11.21
CA ARG A 334 -9.73 20.96 9.88
C ARG A 334 -10.64 21.43 8.73
N MET A 335 -11.83 21.95 9.04
CA MET A 335 -12.78 22.55 8.10
C MET A 335 -13.02 24.01 8.47
N ALA A 336 -12.15 24.93 8.06
CA ALA A 336 -12.42 26.37 8.20
C ALA A 336 -13.10 26.91 6.93
N PHE A 337 -14.26 27.54 7.06
CA PHE A 337 -15.02 28.18 5.97
C PHE A 337 -14.87 29.68 6.03
N ARG A 338 -14.75 30.34 4.88
CA ARG A 338 -14.95 31.78 4.77
C ARG A 338 -16.43 32.06 4.54
N VAL A 339 -17.15 32.62 5.51
CA VAL A 339 -18.51 33.12 5.27
C VAL A 339 -18.40 34.61 4.99
N GLY A 340 -18.60 34.98 3.71
CA GLY A 340 -18.84 36.36 3.35
C GLY A 340 -20.23 36.76 3.84
N LEU A 341 -20.30 37.66 4.82
CA LEU A 341 -21.55 38.33 5.15
C LEU A 341 -21.92 39.22 3.95
N THR A 342 -22.98 38.88 3.22
CA THR A 342 -23.65 39.81 2.30
C THR A 342 -24.61 40.70 3.05
#